data_AF-A0AAP3H6U2-F1
#
_entry.id   AF-A0AAP3H6U2-F1
#
_cell.length_a   1.000
_cell.length_b   1.000
_cell.length_c   1.000
_cell.angle_alpha   90.00
_cell.angle_beta   90.00
_cell.angle_gamma   90.00
#
_symmetry.space_group_name_H-M   'P 1'
#
loop_
_entity.id
_entity.type
_entity.pdbx_description
1 polymer ?
#
loop_
_entity_poly.entity_id
_entity_poly.type
_entity_poly.pdbx_seq_one_letter_code
_entity_poly.pdbx_strand_id
1 'polypeptide(L)'
;TATPDGDGAISLTLPAGAVSNYRSVANTASNTLSGFVDTTAPTITLVDAGASTAPYVGYSAVLEYSPATIFVLGYSATLPGTVALTGTSILPGNQMRYTIVPQRDGPVYVTFPAGMFRDVAGN
;
A
#
# COMPACT_ATOMS: atom_id res chain seq x y z
N THR A 1 25.25 12.21 8.81
CA THR A 1 24.10 11.41 8.33
C THR A 1 23.31 12.27 7.37
N ALA A 2 22.85 11.70 6.25
CA ALA A 2 21.91 12.38 5.36
C ALA A 2 20.55 11.71 5.57
N THR A 3 19.55 12.51 5.95
CA THR A 3 18.17 12.06 6.08
C THR A 3 17.41 12.67 4.92
N PRO A 4 16.83 11.88 4.01
CA PRO A 4 16.01 12.42 2.94
C PRO A 4 14.71 13.00 3.50
N ASP A 5 14.24 14.09 2.90
CA ASP A 5 13.03 14.82 3.32
C ASP A 5 11.73 14.20 2.77
N GLY A 6 11.84 13.15 1.96
CA GLY A 6 10.71 12.44 1.37
C GLY A 6 11.15 11.31 0.43
N ASP A 7 10.17 10.75 -0.25
CA ASP A 7 10.37 9.64 -1.17
C ASP A 7 11.21 10.04 -2.38
N GLY A 8 12.04 9.11 -2.85
CA GLY A 8 12.84 9.32 -4.04
C GLY A 8 14.20 8.64 -4.02
N ALA A 9 14.93 8.83 -5.12
CA ALA A 9 16.28 8.29 -5.26
C ALA A 9 17.26 9.09 -4.40
N ILE A 10 18.13 8.37 -3.71
CA ILE A 10 19.30 8.93 -3.04
C ILE A 10 20.56 8.53 -3.79
N SER A 11 21.48 9.48 -3.93
CA SER A 11 22.77 9.27 -4.57
C SER A 11 23.85 10.02 -3.80
N LEU A 12 24.93 9.32 -3.47
CA LEU A 12 26.08 9.90 -2.79
C LEU A 12 27.35 9.55 -3.54
N THR A 13 28.10 10.60 -3.87
CA THR A 13 29.43 10.51 -4.45
C THR A 13 30.32 11.57 -3.81
N LEU A 14 31.60 11.25 -3.61
CA LEU A 14 32.62 12.20 -3.22
C LEU A 14 33.36 12.64 -4.50
N PRO A 15 33.24 13.91 -4.94
CA PRO A 15 33.92 14.35 -6.14
C PRO A 15 35.45 14.37 -5.94
N ALA A 16 36.18 14.37 -7.06
CA ALA A 16 37.62 14.55 -7.04
C ALA A 16 37.97 15.93 -6.45
N GLY A 17 39.02 15.98 -5.62
CA GLY A 17 39.49 17.22 -5.00
C GLY A 17 38.63 17.77 -3.86
N ALA A 18 37.62 17.03 -3.40
CA ALA A 18 36.82 17.40 -2.23
C ALA A 18 37.63 17.43 -0.92
N VAL A 19 38.64 16.57 -0.81
CA VAL A 19 39.54 16.48 0.34
C VAL A 19 40.98 16.30 -0.12
N SER A 20 41.94 16.72 0.71
CA SER A 20 43.37 16.55 0.46
C SER A 20 44.09 16.06 1.70
N ASN A 21 45.26 15.43 1.49
CA ASN A 21 46.12 14.99 2.60
C ASN A 21 47.03 16.12 3.12
N TYR A 22 47.87 15.83 4.11
CA TYR A 22 48.81 16.80 4.72
C TYR A 22 49.84 17.40 3.74
N ARG A 23 49.97 16.82 2.53
CA ARG A 23 50.85 17.30 1.46
C ARG A 23 50.06 18.00 0.33
N SER A 24 48.80 18.34 0.57
CA SER A 24 47.90 18.98 -0.40
C SER A 24 47.63 18.15 -1.67
N VAL A 25 47.75 16.81 -1.60
CA VAL A 25 47.35 15.93 -2.70
C VAL A 25 45.86 15.65 -2.60
N ALA A 26 45.11 16.01 -3.65
CA ALA A 26 43.66 15.83 -3.77
C ALA A 26 43.24 14.35 -3.91
N ASN A 27 42.05 14.00 -3.41
CA ASN A 27 41.44 12.70 -3.66
C ASN A 27 40.96 12.54 -5.11
N THR A 28 40.92 11.30 -5.61
CA THR A 28 40.13 10.94 -6.79
C THR A 28 38.64 10.87 -6.44
N ALA A 29 37.77 10.97 -7.45
CA ALA A 29 36.34 10.74 -7.24
C ALA A 29 36.09 9.33 -6.67
N SER A 30 35.12 9.21 -5.76
CA SER A 30 34.70 7.91 -5.23
C SER A 30 33.79 7.16 -6.21
N ASN A 31 33.44 5.93 -5.87
CA ASN A 31 32.24 5.29 -6.41
C ASN A 31 30.96 6.04 -5.99
N THR A 32 29.85 5.70 -6.64
CA THR A 32 28.52 6.19 -6.27
C THR A 32 27.82 5.15 -5.41
N LEU A 33 27.26 5.57 -4.28
CA LEU A 33 26.28 4.81 -3.51
C LEU A 33 24.89 5.31 -3.90
N SER A 34 23.99 4.39 -4.24
CA SER A 34 22.61 4.70 -4.62
C SER A 34 21.63 3.92 -3.77
N GLY A 35 20.46 4.50 -3.55
CA GLY A 35 19.34 3.86 -2.89
C GLY A 35 18.03 4.56 -3.26
N PHE A 36 16.94 4.09 -2.66
CA PHE A 36 15.64 4.70 -2.80
C PHE A 36 14.99 4.77 -1.42
N VAL A 37 14.29 5.86 -1.15
CA VAL A 37 13.43 6.00 0.02
C VAL A 37 11.99 6.00 -0.44
N ASP A 38 11.20 5.18 0.22
CA ASP A 38 9.77 5.06 0.04
C ASP A 38 9.14 4.92 1.41
N THR A 39 8.35 5.91 1.80
CA THR A 39 7.68 6.05 3.08
C THR A 39 6.16 6.18 2.90
N THR A 40 5.67 6.15 1.67
CA THR A 40 4.26 6.36 1.35
C THR A 40 3.51 5.04 1.38
N ALA A 41 2.73 4.81 2.45
CA ALA A 41 1.88 3.64 2.55
C ALA A 41 0.74 3.64 1.51
N PRO A 42 0.26 2.44 1.09
CA PRO A 42 -0.90 2.34 0.22
C PRO A 42 -2.16 3.00 0.77
N THR A 43 -2.91 3.65 -0.11
CA THR A 43 -4.23 4.22 0.22
C THR A 43 -5.34 3.27 -0.20
N ILE A 44 -6.30 3.02 0.69
CA ILE A 44 -7.48 2.18 0.42
C ILE A 44 -8.75 3.03 0.51
N THR A 45 -9.55 3.01 -0.55
CA THR A 45 -10.80 3.78 -0.64
C THR A 45 -11.95 2.84 -0.93
N LEU A 46 -13.03 2.91 -0.14
CA LEU A 46 -14.28 2.23 -0.48
C LEU A 46 -15.04 3.12 -1.49
N VAL A 47 -15.34 2.56 -2.66
CA VAL A 47 -15.95 3.29 -3.77
C VAL A 47 -17.46 3.09 -3.81
N ASP A 48 -17.90 1.86 -3.53
CA ASP A 48 -19.31 1.51 -3.48
C ASP A 48 -19.51 0.42 -2.44
N ALA A 49 -20.36 0.67 -1.45
CA ALA A 49 -20.74 -0.35 -0.47
C ALA A 49 -21.86 -1.24 -0.99
N GLY A 50 -22.56 -0.84 -2.06
CA GLY A 50 -23.82 -1.44 -2.47
C GLY A 50 -24.91 -1.31 -1.41
N ALA A 51 -26.14 -1.66 -1.78
CA ALA A 51 -27.24 -1.84 -0.84
C ALA A 51 -28.14 -2.95 -1.35
N SER A 52 -28.73 -3.72 -0.44
CA SER A 52 -29.84 -4.61 -0.75
C SER A 52 -31.05 -4.24 0.08
N THR A 53 -32.22 -4.24 -0.56
CA THR A 53 -33.52 -4.09 0.09
C THR A 53 -34.15 -5.43 0.45
N ALA A 54 -33.49 -6.55 0.11
CA ALA A 54 -33.96 -7.90 0.41
C ALA A 54 -32.86 -8.71 1.13
N PRO A 55 -33.18 -9.41 2.23
CA PRO A 55 -32.23 -10.33 2.85
C PRO A 55 -31.91 -11.47 1.89
N TYR A 56 -30.70 -12.03 2.02
CA TYR A 56 -30.19 -13.14 1.20
C TYR A 56 -29.94 -12.82 -0.28
N VAL A 57 -30.14 -11.59 -0.71
CA VAL A 57 -29.72 -11.10 -2.03
C VAL A 57 -28.34 -10.47 -1.92
N GLY A 58 -27.37 -11.00 -2.67
CA GLY A 58 -26.02 -10.49 -2.67
C GLY A 58 -25.87 -9.22 -3.50
N TYR A 59 -25.02 -8.31 -3.03
CA TYR A 59 -24.53 -7.17 -3.83
C TYR A 59 -23.00 -7.14 -3.82
N SER A 60 -22.43 -6.33 -4.71
CA SER A 60 -21.00 -6.11 -4.77
C SER A 60 -20.62 -4.82 -4.05
N ALA A 61 -19.64 -4.90 -3.16
CA ALA A 61 -18.88 -3.75 -2.70
C ALA A 61 -17.55 -3.68 -3.45
N VAL A 62 -17.12 -2.49 -3.83
CA VAL A 62 -15.85 -2.26 -4.54
C VAL A 62 -14.97 -1.35 -3.70
N LEU A 63 -13.72 -1.76 -3.53
CA LEU A 63 -12.65 -0.91 -3.04
C LEU A 63 -11.63 -0.65 -4.13
N GLU A 64 -10.98 0.50 -4.02
CA GLU A 64 -9.82 0.91 -4.80
C GLU A 64 -8.59 0.97 -3.90
N TYR A 65 -7.44 0.64 -4.46
CA TYR A 65 -6.15 0.74 -3.79
C TYR A 65 -5.15 1.47 -4.68
N SER A 66 -4.09 2.02 -4.10
CA SER A 66 -3.03 2.66 -4.88
C SER A 66 -2.28 1.64 -5.76
N PRO A 67 -1.65 2.10 -6.86
CA PRO A 67 -0.69 1.29 -7.62
C PRO A 67 0.35 0.60 -6.74
N ALA A 68 0.87 -0.55 -7.20
CA ALA A 68 1.88 -1.36 -6.51
C ALA A 68 1.48 -1.90 -5.12
N THR A 69 0.20 -1.84 -4.74
CA THR A 69 -0.29 -2.52 -3.53
C THR A 69 -0.16 -4.04 -3.64
N ILE A 70 0.38 -4.64 -2.59
CA ILE A 70 0.56 -6.05 -2.32
C ILE A 70 -0.41 -6.44 -1.19
N PHE A 71 -1.13 -7.54 -1.39
CA PHE A 71 -2.02 -8.12 -0.39
C PHE A 71 -1.27 -9.18 0.41
N VAL A 72 -1.22 -9.02 1.72
CA VAL A 72 -0.53 -9.96 2.59
C VAL A 72 -1.41 -11.18 2.84
N LEU A 73 -0.91 -12.37 2.48
CA LEU A 73 -1.62 -13.63 2.68
C LEU A 73 -1.84 -13.91 4.17
N GLY A 74 -3.03 -14.40 4.52
CA GLY A 74 -3.40 -14.74 5.90
C GLY A 74 -4.16 -13.63 6.63
N TYR A 75 -4.22 -12.42 6.07
CA TYR A 75 -5.18 -11.41 6.50
C TYR A 75 -6.52 -11.60 5.79
N SER A 76 -7.60 -11.38 6.52
CA SER A 76 -8.95 -11.35 5.98
C SER A 76 -9.69 -10.12 6.45
N ALA A 77 -10.57 -9.61 5.59
CA ALA A 77 -11.48 -8.56 5.97
C ALA A 77 -12.48 -9.10 7.01
N THR A 78 -12.78 -8.29 8.02
CA THR A 78 -13.80 -8.61 9.03
C THR A 78 -15.11 -7.92 8.67
N LEU A 79 -16.21 -8.64 8.78
CA LEU A 79 -17.56 -8.14 8.53
C LEU A 79 -18.46 -8.34 9.77
N PRO A 80 -19.49 -7.52 9.96
CA PRO A 80 -20.49 -7.77 11.00
C PRO A 80 -21.25 -9.06 10.71
N GLY A 81 -21.76 -9.73 11.75
CA GLY A 81 -22.61 -10.91 11.61
C GLY A 81 -23.96 -10.66 10.94
N THR A 82 -24.27 -9.41 10.57
CA THR A 82 -25.43 -9.03 9.74
C THR A 82 -25.23 -9.36 8.26
N VAL A 83 -23.99 -9.62 7.83
CA VAL A 83 -23.66 -9.95 6.44
C VAL A 83 -22.72 -11.14 6.36
N ALA A 84 -22.75 -11.84 5.22
CA ALA A 84 -21.80 -12.88 4.88
C ALA A 84 -20.99 -12.47 3.65
N LEU A 85 -19.67 -12.61 3.70
CA LEU A 85 -18.80 -12.48 2.53
C LEU A 85 -18.81 -13.79 1.76
N THR A 86 -19.27 -13.76 0.50
CA THR A 86 -19.42 -14.96 -0.34
C THR A 86 -18.44 -15.00 -1.50
N GLY A 87 -17.77 -13.89 -1.81
CA GLY A 87 -16.76 -13.86 -2.86
C GLY A 87 -15.84 -12.67 -2.79
N THR A 88 -14.61 -12.87 -3.28
CA THR A 88 -13.59 -11.83 -3.42
C THR A 88 -12.94 -11.98 -4.79
N SER A 89 -12.83 -10.89 -5.55
CA SER A 89 -12.16 -10.90 -6.84
C SER A 89 -11.34 -9.64 -7.06
N ILE A 90 -10.13 -9.80 -7.58
CA ILE A 90 -9.27 -8.69 -8.00
C ILE A 90 -9.68 -8.29 -9.42
N LEU A 91 -9.90 -6.99 -9.61
CA LEU A 91 -10.28 -6.41 -10.89
C LEU A 91 -9.11 -5.62 -11.48
N PRO A 92 -9.10 -5.38 -12.81
CA PRO A 92 -8.22 -4.40 -13.42
C PRO A 92 -8.38 -3.01 -12.81
N GLY A 93 -7.35 -2.17 -12.89
CA GLY A 93 -7.41 -0.77 -12.43
C GLY A 93 -7.32 -0.62 -10.91
N ASN A 94 -6.60 -1.49 -10.23
CA ASN A 94 -6.38 -1.43 -8.78
C ASN A 94 -7.67 -1.47 -7.96
N GLN A 95 -8.59 -2.34 -8.38
CA GLN A 95 -9.87 -2.54 -7.73
C GLN A 95 -10.01 -3.94 -7.18
N MET A 96 -10.73 -4.07 -6.07
CA MET A 96 -11.12 -5.35 -5.52
C MET A 96 -12.61 -5.36 -5.24
N ARG A 97 -13.28 -6.41 -5.71
CA ARG A 97 -14.71 -6.65 -5.51
C ARG A 97 -14.92 -7.64 -4.39
N TYR A 98 -15.82 -7.29 -3.49
CA TYR A 98 -16.36 -8.16 -2.44
C TYR A 98 -17.83 -8.43 -2.76
N THR A 99 -18.23 -9.69 -2.82
CA THR A 99 -19.65 -10.07 -2.92
C THR A 99 -20.17 -10.35 -1.53
N ILE A 100 -21.13 -9.56 -1.08
CA ILE A 100 -21.65 -9.57 0.28
C ILE A 100 -23.15 -9.88 0.25
N VAL A 101 -23.59 -10.76 1.13
CA VAL A 101 -25.00 -11.17 1.26
C VAL A 101 -25.51 -10.80 2.65
N PRO A 102 -26.43 -9.82 2.78
CA PRO A 102 -27.10 -9.53 4.03
C PRO A 102 -27.88 -10.73 4.56
N GLN A 103 -27.71 -11.03 5.83
CA GLN A 103 -28.41 -12.11 6.54
C GLN A 103 -29.58 -11.59 7.36
N ARG A 104 -29.55 -10.31 7.74
CA ARG A 104 -30.61 -9.60 8.47
C ARG A 104 -30.38 -8.09 8.35
N ASP A 105 -31.38 -7.32 8.75
CA ASP A 105 -31.29 -5.86 8.79
C ASP A 105 -30.14 -5.39 9.69
N GLY A 106 -29.44 -4.36 9.24
CA GLY A 106 -28.36 -3.75 9.98
C GLY A 106 -27.32 -3.09 9.09
N PRO A 107 -26.34 -2.41 9.70
CA PRO A 107 -25.27 -1.78 8.97
C PRO A 107 -24.35 -2.81 8.31
N VAL A 108 -23.75 -2.36 7.22
CA VAL A 108 -22.71 -3.08 6.49
C VAL A 108 -21.44 -2.28 6.66
N TYR A 109 -20.41 -2.90 7.19
CA TYR A 109 -19.07 -2.34 7.21
C TYR A 109 -18.07 -3.46 6.94
N VAL A 110 -16.95 -3.10 6.32
CA VAL A 110 -15.84 -4.00 6.06
C VAL A 110 -14.63 -3.37 6.73
N THR A 111 -14.00 -4.11 7.63
CA THR A 111 -12.81 -3.65 8.34
C THR A 111 -11.62 -4.46 7.90
N PHE A 112 -10.53 -3.76 7.58
CA PHE A 112 -9.27 -4.37 7.22
C PHE A 112 -8.30 -4.25 8.39
N PRO A 113 -7.63 -5.34 8.80
CA PRO A 113 -6.57 -5.28 9.79
C PRO A 113 -5.38 -4.48 9.27
N ALA A 114 -4.66 -3.84 10.20
CA ALA A 114 -3.44 -3.11 9.87
C ALA A 114 -2.40 -4.03 9.21
N GLY A 115 -1.70 -3.52 8.18
CA GLY A 115 -0.67 -4.25 7.45
C GLY A 115 -1.20 -5.31 6.47
N MET A 116 -2.52 -5.40 6.25
CA MET A 116 -3.12 -6.24 5.21
C MET A 116 -2.71 -5.80 3.80
N PHE A 117 -2.57 -4.49 3.60
CA PHE A 117 -2.11 -3.88 2.36
C PHE A 117 -0.73 -3.29 2.59
N ARG A 118 0.20 -3.60 1.70
CA ARG A 118 1.57 -3.08 1.71
C ARG A 118 2.01 -2.70 0.32
N ASP A 119 3.11 -1.98 0.19
CA ASP A 119 3.79 -1.83 -1.10
C ASP A 119 5.07 -2.69 -1.15
N VAL A 120 5.86 -2.49 -2.20
CA VAL A 120 7.15 -3.16 -2.39
C VAL A 120 8.23 -2.74 -1.38
N ALA A 121 8.11 -1.55 -0.79
CA ALA A 121 8.98 -1.05 0.26
C ALA A 121 8.57 -1.56 1.65
N GLY A 122 7.36 -2.12 1.77
CA GLY A 122 6.83 -2.76 2.96
C GLY A 122 6.05 -1.83 3.88
N ASN A 123 5.70 -0.63 3.41
CA ASN A 123 4.87 0.33 4.13
C ASN A 123 3.47 -0.23 4.44
#